data_AF-A0A6J1YWB7-F1
#
_entry.id   AF-A0A6J1YWB7-F1
#
_cell.length_a   1.000
_cell.length_b   1.000
_cell.length_c   1.000
_cell.angle_alpha   90.00
_cell.angle_beta   90.00
_cell.angle_gamma   90.00
#
_symmetry.space_group_name_H-M   'P 1'
#
loop_
_entity.id
_entity.type
_entity.pdbx_description
1 polymer ?
#
loop_
_entity_poly.entity_id
_entity_poly.type
_entity_poly.pdbx_seq_one_letter_code
_entity_poly.pdbx_strand_id
1 'polypeptide(L)'
;MTLKIEGDRGARVGLVAVDKGVFVLNKKNKLTQSKIWNVVEKADIGCTPGSGKDYAGVFTDAGLAFQTNTNLQTPDRTDPECPKPDAWRRRSVMLTEKRMDKAGQYPKQLRKCCEHGMRENPTKFSCERRAGFLQHEASCVKAFLDCCNRIGSTHSAPLGLTQ
;
A
#
# COMPACT_ATOMS: atom_id res chain seq x y z
N MET A 1 -26.22 2.62 39.34
CA MET A 1 -26.07 1.96 38.04
C MET A 1 -25.45 0.60 38.30
N THR A 2 -26.06 -0.47 37.80
CA THR A 2 -25.62 -1.84 38.06
C THR A 2 -25.28 -2.48 36.72
N LEU A 3 -24.07 -3.02 36.58
CA LEU A 3 -23.62 -3.73 35.38
C LEU A 3 -23.58 -5.23 35.68
N LYS A 4 -24.18 -6.05 34.81
CA LYS A 4 -24.10 -7.50 34.86
C LYS A 4 -22.98 -7.96 33.93
N ILE A 5 -22.03 -8.73 34.44
CA ILE A 5 -20.88 -9.25 33.69
C ILE A 5 -21.02 -10.76 33.63
N GLU A 6 -21.06 -11.30 32.42
CA GLU A 6 -21.14 -12.74 32.16
C GLU A 6 -19.88 -13.17 31.42
N GLY A 7 -19.30 -14.29 31.85
CA GLY A 7 -18.08 -14.84 31.28
C GLY A 7 -17.82 -16.26 31.78
N ASP A 8 -16.85 -16.93 31.18
CA ASP A 8 -16.53 -18.31 31.51
C ASP A 8 -16.00 -18.47 32.94
N ARG A 9 -16.16 -19.68 33.51
CA ARG A 9 -15.72 -19.98 34.87
C ARG A 9 -14.19 -19.79 34.99
N GLY A 10 -13.77 -18.91 35.91
CA GLY A 10 -12.36 -18.61 36.14
C GLY A 10 -11.76 -17.55 35.20
N ALA A 11 -12.56 -16.97 34.30
CA ALA A 11 -12.11 -15.89 33.43
C ALA A 11 -11.75 -14.62 34.21
N ARG A 12 -10.75 -13.88 33.72
CA ARG A 12 -10.39 -12.55 34.21
C ARG A 12 -10.90 -11.52 33.22
N VAL A 13 -11.72 -10.57 33.69
CA VAL A 13 -12.34 -9.55 32.86
C VAL A 13 -11.71 -8.19 33.15
N GLY A 14 -11.16 -7.55 32.11
CA GLY A 14 -10.68 -6.16 32.17
C GLY A 14 -11.79 -5.19 31.73
N LEU A 15 -12.15 -4.24 32.59
CA LEU A 15 -13.14 -3.20 32.29
C LEU A 15 -12.46 -1.85 32.17
N VAL A 16 -12.86 -1.06 31.17
CA VAL A 16 -12.39 0.32 30.98
C VAL A 16 -13.58 1.18 30.56
N ALA A 17 -13.78 2.31 31.22
CA ALA A 17 -14.74 3.33 30.80
C ALA A 17 -14.03 4.38 29.94
N VAL A 18 -14.56 4.67 28.75
CA VAL A 18 -13.96 5.61 27.78
C VAL A 18 -15.03 6.57 27.29
N ASP A 19 -14.65 7.84 27.07
CA ASP A 19 -15.53 8.83 26.45
C ASP A 19 -15.94 8.43 25.02
N LYS A 20 -17.20 8.71 24.66
CA LYS A 20 -17.78 8.34 23.37
C LYS A 20 -17.06 9.01 22.19
N GLY A 21 -16.64 10.27 22.34
CA GLY A 21 -15.87 10.99 21.33
C GLY A 21 -14.57 10.28 21.03
N VAL A 22 -13.79 9.96 22.06
CA VAL A 22 -12.51 9.23 21.90
C VAL A 22 -12.71 7.85 21.27
N PHE A 23 -13.76 7.12 21.67
CA PHE A 23 -14.05 5.79 21.14
C PHE A 23 -14.41 5.78 19.64
N VAL A 24 -14.98 6.87 19.13
CA VAL A 24 -15.40 6.98 17.71
C VAL A 24 -14.34 7.66 16.85
N LEU A 25 -13.52 8.55 17.41
CA LEU A 25 -12.55 9.38 16.67
C LEU A 25 -11.51 8.57 15.88
N ASN A 26 -10.94 7.48 16.43
CA ASN A 26 -9.87 6.74 15.78
C ASN A 26 -9.99 5.21 15.91
N LYS A 27 -10.41 4.55 14.81
CA LYS A 27 -10.54 3.09 14.73
C LYS A 27 -9.21 2.34 14.61
N LYS A 28 -8.09 3.01 14.28
CA LYS A 28 -6.80 2.36 14.03
C LYS A 28 -6.17 1.76 15.30
N ASN A 29 -6.36 2.39 16.45
CA ASN A 29 -5.70 1.98 17.70
C ASN A 29 -6.63 1.21 18.66
N LYS A 30 -7.92 1.11 18.34
CA LYS A 30 -8.89 0.36 19.14
C LYS A 30 -8.63 -1.14 19.07
N LEU A 31 -8.52 -1.81 20.21
CA LEU A 31 -8.45 -3.27 20.27
C LEU A 31 -9.81 -3.87 19.88
N THR A 32 -9.81 -4.81 18.94
CA THR A 32 -11.00 -5.54 18.50
C THR A 32 -10.65 -7.02 18.35
N GLN A 33 -11.64 -7.90 18.44
CA GLN A 33 -11.44 -9.33 18.29
C GLN A 33 -10.76 -9.69 16.96
N SER A 34 -11.16 -9.03 15.86
CA SER A 34 -10.53 -9.22 14.55
C SER A 34 -9.05 -8.83 14.54
N LYS A 35 -8.64 -7.78 15.27
CA LYS A 35 -7.21 -7.44 15.34
C LYS A 35 -6.41 -8.48 16.11
N ILE A 36 -6.98 -9.03 17.16
CA ILE A 36 -6.35 -10.12 17.93
C ILE A 36 -6.17 -11.33 17.01
N TRP A 37 -7.24 -11.76 16.33
CA TRP A 37 -7.17 -12.88 15.39
C TRP A 37 -6.20 -12.63 14.24
N ASN A 38 -6.18 -11.43 13.66
CA ASN A 38 -5.22 -11.08 12.60
C ASN A 38 -3.75 -11.15 13.08
N VAL A 39 -3.48 -10.91 14.37
CA VAL A 39 -2.13 -11.04 14.92
C VAL A 39 -1.77 -12.51 15.11
N VAL A 40 -2.71 -13.31 15.63
CA VAL A 40 -2.55 -14.76 15.80
C VAL A 40 -2.34 -15.44 14.44
N GLU A 41 -3.17 -15.12 13.45
CA GLU A 41 -3.10 -15.69 12.09
C GLU A 41 -1.79 -15.32 11.38
N LYS A 42 -1.25 -14.11 11.60
CA LYS A 42 0.05 -13.72 11.04
C LYS A 42 1.25 -14.38 11.71
N ALA A 43 1.06 -14.90 12.92
CA ALA A 43 2.07 -15.65 13.64
C ALA A 43 1.98 -17.16 13.34
N ASP A 44 0.98 -17.59 12.55
CA ASP A 44 0.89 -18.96 12.07
C ASP A 44 2.07 -19.28 11.14
N ILE A 45 2.54 -20.52 11.23
CA ILE A 45 3.67 -21.03 10.44
C ILE A 45 3.23 -21.47 9.03
N GLY A 46 1.92 -21.67 8.85
CA GLY A 46 1.31 -21.88 7.54
C GLY A 46 1.43 -20.66 6.63
N CYS A 47 1.77 -20.88 5.37
CA CYS A 47 2.07 -19.83 4.40
C CYS A 47 0.90 -19.50 3.48
N THR A 48 0.03 -20.47 3.19
CA THR A 48 -1.10 -20.26 2.28
C THR A 48 -2.36 -20.95 2.78
N PRO A 49 -3.54 -20.33 2.61
CA PRO A 49 -4.82 -20.95 2.92
C PRO A 49 -5.27 -21.98 1.85
N GLY A 50 -4.35 -22.48 1.01
CA GLY A 50 -4.64 -23.30 -0.17
C GLY A 50 -3.88 -24.62 -0.20
N SER A 51 -4.03 -25.33 -1.32
CA SER A 51 -3.22 -26.52 -1.63
C SER A 51 -1.79 -26.11 -1.97
N GLY A 52 -0.87 -27.06 -1.88
CA GLY A 52 0.46 -26.95 -2.45
C GLY A 52 0.52 -27.39 -3.91
N LYS A 53 1.67 -27.12 -4.53
CA LYS A 53 2.01 -27.52 -5.91
C LYS A 53 2.07 -29.04 -6.09
N ASP A 54 2.53 -29.74 -5.06
CA ASP A 54 2.69 -31.18 -5.01
C ASP A 54 2.43 -31.68 -3.58
N TYR A 55 2.60 -32.99 -3.34
CA TYR A 55 2.34 -33.60 -2.04
C TYR A 55 3.15 -32.91 -0.93
N ALA A 56 4.46 -32.67 -1.14
CA ALA A 56 5.32 -32.04 -0.14
C ALA A 56 4.90 -30.59 0.11
N GLY A 57 4.60 -29.86 -0.97
CA GLY A 57 4.11 -28.48 -0.95
C GLY A 57 2.87 -28.33 -0.09
N VAL A 58 1.89 -29.24 -0.17
CA VAL A 58 0.65 -29.17 0.64
C VAL A 58 0.98 -29.16 2.13
N PHE A 59 1.91 -30.01 2.57
CA PHE A 59 2.30 -30.09 3.97
C PHE A 59 3.16 -28.90 4.38
N THR A 60 4.18 -28.52 3.60
CA THR A 60 5.04 -27.38 3.95
C THR A 60 4.27 -26.06 4.01
N ASP A 61 3.33 -25.87 3.09
CA ASP A 61 2.51 -24.68 2.99
C ASP A 61 1.51 -24.56 4.15
N ALA A 62 1.08 -25.70 4.71
CA ALA A 62 0.28 -25.77 5.94
C ALA A 62 1.13 -25.70 7.22
N GLY A 63 2.46 -25.58 7.12
CA GLY A 63 3.36 -25.56 8.27
C GLY A 63 3.63 -26.95 8.89
N LEU A 64 3.47 -28.02 8.11
CA LEU A 64 3.69 -29.40 8.52
C LEU A 64 4.98 -29.95 7.93
N ALA A 65 5.62 -30.86 8.68
CA ALA A 65 6.76 -31.64 8.23
C ALA A 65 6.48 -33.13 8.42
N PHE A 66 6.86 -33.95 7.44
CA PHE A 66 6.71 -35.41 7.54
C PHE A 66 7.85 -36.15 6.84
N GLN A 67 8.07 -37.39 7.26
CA GLN A 67 8.97 -38.35 6.63
C GLN A 67 8.32 -39.75 6.71
N THR A 68 8.30 -40.48 5.60
CA THR A 68 7.74 -41.84 5.53
C THR A 68 8.83 -42.90 5.32
N ASN A 69 8.47 -44.16 5.57
CA ASN A 69 9.32 -45.33 5.30
C ASN A 69 9.55 -45.60 3.80
N THR A 70 8.84 -44.92 2.91
CA THR A 70 9.02 -45.00 1.46
C THR A 70 9.88 -43.86 0.91
N ASN A 71 10.67 -43.20 1.77
CA ASN A 71 11.53 -42.06 1.42
C ASN A 71 10.80 -40.84 0.85
N LEU A 72 9.51 -40.64 1.20
CA LEU A 72 8.81 -39.37 0.94
C LEU A 72 9.01 -38.46 2.14
N GLN A 73 9.44 -37.22 1.90
CA GLN A 73 9.63 -36.24 2.97
C GLN A 73 9.39 -34.82 2.49
N THR A 74 8.99 -33.95 3.41
CA THR A 74 9.03 -32.50 3.20
C THR A 74 10.47 -32.00 3.35
N PRO A 75 10.86 -30.92 2.63
CA PRO A 75 12.12 -30.24 2.89
C PRO A 75 12.15 -29.65 4.31
N ASP A 76 13.34 -29.59 4.90
CA ASP A 76 13.54 -28.96 6.19
C ASP A 76 13.30 -27.44 6.09
N ARG A 77 12.54 -26.91 7.05
CA ARG A 77 12.27 -25.48 7.11
C ARG A 77 13.39 -24.76 7.86
N THR A 78 14.08 -23.84 7.17
CA THR A 78 15.15 -23.02 7.75
C THR A 78 14.63 -21.72 8.37
N ASP A 79 13.56 -21.16 7.81
CA ASP A 79 13.04 -19.85 8.19
C ASP A 79 11.64 -19.94 8.79
N PRO A 80 11.36 -19.27 9.92
CA PRO A 80 10.02 -19.23 10.47
C PRO A 80 9.07 -18.40 9.60
N GLU A 81 9.60 -17.45 8.82
CA GLU A 81 8.78 -16.65 7.89
C GLU A 81 8.58 -17.35 6.55
N CYS A 82 7.41 -17.13 5.97
CA CYS A 82 7.09 -17.60 4.64
C CYS A 82 7.76 -16.74 3.55
N PRO A 83 8.20 -17.33 2.43
CA PRO A 83 8.73 -16.57 1.31
C PRO A 83 7.67 -15.61 0.79
N LYS A 84 7.96 -14.31 0.87
CA LYS A 84 7.06 -13.27 0.37
C LYS A 84 7.20 -13.23 -1.14
N PRO A 85 6.11 -13.27 -1.92
CA PRO A 85 6.19 -13.06 -3.36
C PRO A 85 6.84 -11.70 -3.61
N ASP A 86 7.67 -11.61 -4.66
CA ASP A 86 8.26 -10.35 -5.08
C ASP A 86 7.16 -9.31 -5.20
N ALA A 87 7.34 -8.19 -4.50
CA ALA A 87 6.34 -7.14 -4.44
C ALA A 87 6.01 -6.72 -5.89
N TRP A 88 4.79 -7.02 -6.33
CA TRP A 88 4.30 -6.58 -7.63
C TRP A 88 4.43 -5.06 -7.73
N ARG A 89 5.39 -4.61 -8.55
CA ARG A 89 5.68 -3.18 -8.71
C ARG A 89 4.50 -2.54 -9.42
N ARG A 90 3.63 -1.90 -8.64
CA ARG A 90 2.45 -1.20 -9.15
C ARG A 90 2.91 -0.13 -10.14
N ARG A 91 2.50 -0.23 -11.41
CA ARG A 91 2.91 0.70 -12.50
C ARG A 91 2.67 2.18 -12.18
N SER A 92 1.72 2.50 -11.31
CA SER A 92 1.42 3.88 -10.88
C SER A 92 2.53 4.54 -10.04
N VAL A 93 3.39 3.74 -9.40
CA VAL A 93 4.58 4.25 -8.69
C VAL A 93 5.52 4.96 -9.67
N MET A 94 5.67 4.43 -10.90
CA MET A 94 6.54 5.01 -11.92
C MET A 94 6.15 6.44 -12.31
N LEU A 95 4.85 6.78 -12.37
CA LEU A 95 4.42 8.13 -12.73
C LEU A 95 4.67 9.14 -11.60
N THR A 96 4.45 8.71 -10.36
CA THR A 96 4.67 9.54 -9.17
C THR A 96 6.16 9.77 -8.92
N GLU A 97 6.97 8.72 -9.05
CA GLU A 97 8.44 8.81 -9.04
C GLU A 97 8.93 9.77 -10.12
N LYS A 98 8.50 9.61 -11.38
CA LYS A 98 8.88 10.53 -12.47
C LYS A 98 8.48 11.99 -12.21
N ARG A 99 7.33 12.24 -11.59
CA ARG A 99 6.91 13.58 -11.15
C ARG A 99 7.86 14.13 -10.09
N MET A 100 8.20 13.32 -9.08
CA MET A 100 9.10 13.73 -8.00
C MET A 100 10.53 13.96 -8.49
N ASP A 101 11.06 13.08 -9.34
CA ASP A 101 12.39 13.20 -9.92
C ASP A 101 12.53 14.48 -10.74
N LYS A 102 11.52 14.80 -11.56
CA LYS A 102 11.52 16.01 -12.39
C LYS A 102 11.38 17.28 -11.53
N ALA A 103 10.53 17.26 -10.51
CA ALA A 103 10.45 18.36 -9.54
C ALA A 103 11.78 18.53 -8.78
N GLY A 104 12.47 17.44 -8.45
CA GLY A 104 13.75 17.43 -7.75
C GLY A 104 14.89 18.15 -8.49
N GLN A 105 14.79 18.33 -9.81
CA GLN A 105 15.77 19.07 -10.61
C GLN A 105 15.72 20.59 -10.37
N TYR A 106 14.66 21.09 -9.72
CA TYR A 106 14.47 22.51 -9.47
C TYR A 106 14.77 22.87 -8.02
N PRO A 107 15.36 24.07 -7.76
CA PRO A 107 15.54 24.57 -6.40
C PRO A 107 14.19 24.75 -5.70
N LYS A 108 14.18 24.70 -4.36
CA LYS A 108 12.94 24.72 -3.53
C LYS A 108 11.93 25.80 -3.94
N GLN A 109 12.40 26.98 -4.37
CA GLN A 109 11.55 28.08 -4.79
C GLN A 109 10.81 27.82 -6.11
N LEU A 110 11.46 27.17 -7.08
CA LEU A 110 10.89 26.84 -8.39
C LEU A 110 10.20 25.47 -8.43
N ARG A 111 10.48 24.62 -7.45
CA ARG A 111 9.90 23.28 -7.35
C ARG A 111 8.37 23.31 -7.33
N LYS A 112 7.78 24.25 -6.59
CA LYS A 112 6.32 24.44 -6.54
C LYS A 112 5.73 24.76 -7.91
N CYS A 113 6.43 25.57 -8.72
CA CYS A 113 6.00 25.91 -10.08
C CYS A 113 5.99 24.69 -11.00
N CYS A 114 7.05 23.86 -10.94
CA CYS A 114 7.12 22.60 -11.66
C CYS A 114 6.01 21.62 -11.24
N GLU A 115 5.80 21.44 -9.93
CA GLU A 115 4.73 20.59 -9.38
C GLU A 115 3.34 21.04 -9.85
N HIS A 116 3.10 22.36 -9.94
CA HIS A 116 1.85 22.92 -10.46
C HIS A 116 1.66 22.66 -11.96
N GLY A 117 2.74 22.69 -12.76
CA GLY A 117 2.70 22.34 -14.19
C GLY A 117 2.25 20.91 -14.44
N MET A 118 2.62 20.01 -13.53
CA MET A 118 2.39 18.57 -13.58
C MET A 118 1.01 18.12 -13.06
N ARG A 119 0.18 19.03 -12.56
CA ARG A 119 -1.19 18.73 -12.12
C ARG A 119 -2.10 18.41 -13.32
N GLU A 120 -3.05 17.52 -13.09
CA GLU A 120 -4.09 17.22 -14.07
C GLU A 120 -4.90 18.47 -14.41
N ASN A 121 -5.25 18.59 -15.68
CA ASN A 121 -6.02 19.70 -16.18
C ASN A 121 -7.39 19.24 -16.69
N PRO A 122 -8.46 19.34 -15.88
CA PRO A 122 -9.80 18.90 -16.27
C PRO A 122 -10.32 19.57 -17.55
N THR A 123 -9.92 20.81 -17.82
CA THR A 123 -10.35 21.57 -19.00
C THR A 123 -9.51 21.31 -20.25
N LYS A 124 -8.45 20.47 -20.16
CA LYS A 124 -7.55 20.08 -21.26
C LYS A 124 -6.88 21.26 -22.02
N PHE A 125 -6.76 22.43 -21.39
CA PHE A 125 -5.95 23.52 -21.92
C PHE A 125 -4.47 23.13 -22.06
N SER A 126 -3.82 23.70 -23.09
CA SER A 126 -2.39 23.54 -23.34
C SER A 126 -1.54 24.15 -22.23
N CYS A 127 -0.29 23.73 -22.14
CA CYS A 127 0.65 24.22 -21.14
C CYS A 127 0.89 25.73 -21.28
N GLU A 128 0.91 26.26 -22.49
CA GLU A 128 1.09 27.68 -22.81
C GLU A 128 -0.11 28.49 -22.33
N ARG A 129 -1.33 28.01 -22.60
CA ARG A 129 -2.55 28.67 -22.12
C ARG A 129 -2.62 28.69 -20.60
N ARG A 130 -2.18 27.62 -19.93
CA ARG A 130 -2.09 27.56 -18.46
C ARG A 130 -1.02 28.49 -17.91
N ALA A 131 0.12 28.59 -18.58
CA ALA A 131 1.20 29.49 -18.19
C ALA A 131 0.80 30.96 -18.27
N GLY A 132 -0.08 31.33 -19.21
CA GLY A 132 -0.62 32.69 -19.32
C GLY A 132 -1.45 33.16 -18.12
N PHE A 133 -1.95 32.25 -17.28
CA PHE A 133 -2.66 32.58 -16.04
C PHE A 133 -1.75 32.72 -14.81
N LEU A 134 -0.45 32.45 -14.94
CA LEU A 134 0.49 32.52 -13.82
C LEU A 134 0.93 33.97 -13.58
N GLN A 135 0.56 34.52 -12.43
CA GLN A 135 1.08 35.81 -11.94
C GLN A 135 2.39 35.60 -11.16
N HIS A 136 3.39 35.00 -11.81
CA HIS A 136 4.69 34.71 -11.22
C HIS A 136 5.85 35.22 -12.08
N GLU A 137 7.04 35.27 -11.49
CA GLU A 137 8.28 35.63 -12.16
C GLU A 137 8.57 34.71 -13.37
N ALA A 138 9.27 35.22 -14.39
CA ALA A 138 9.59 34.49 -15.62
C ALA A 138 10.29 33.14 -15.36
N SER A 139 11.08 33.05 -14.29
CA SER A 139 11.75 31.83 -13.81
C SER A 139 10.75 30.71 -13.47
N CYS A 140 9.64 31.05 -12.80
CA CYS A 140 8.57 30.14 -12.43
C CYS A 140 7.74 29.70 -13.64
N VAL A 141 7.43 30.63 -14.55
CA VAL A 141 6.72 30.33 -15.80
C VAL A 141 7.51 29.34 -16.64
N LYS A 142 8.84 29.50 -16.74
CA LYS A 142 9.73 28.57 -17.44
C LYS A 142 9.75 27.18 -16.81
N ALA A 143 9.87 27.10 -15.48
CA ALA A 143 9.83 25.84 -14.75
C ALA A 143 8.47 25.11 -14.89
N PHE A 144 7.37 25.87 -14.88
CA PHE A 144 6.03 25.34 -15.11
C PHE A 144 5.89 24.72 -16.50
N LEU A 145 6.32 25.43 -17.55
CA LEU A 145 6.21 24.97 -18.93
C LEU A 145 7.04 23.69 -19.18
N ASP A 146 8.28 23.66 -18.70
CA ASP A 146 9.15 22.48 -18.82
C ASP A 146 8.50 21.23 -18.20
N CYS A 147 7.98 21.37 -16.98
CA CYS A 147 7.36 20.24 -16.29
C CYS A 147 5.99 19.85 -16.84
N CYS A 148 5.20 20.81 -17.31
CA CYS A 148 3.89 20.56 -17.92
C CYS A 148 4.03 19.75 -19.23
N ASN A 149 4.93 20.16 -20.12
CA ASN A 149 5.13 19.50 -21.41
C ASN A 149 5.70 18.07 -21.28
N ARG A 150 6.51 17.83 -20.24
CA ARG A 150 7.09 16.51 -19.96
C ARG A 150 6.06 15.47 -19.52
N ILE A 151 4.94 15.89 -18.93
CA ILE A 151 3.86 14.99 -18.52
C ILE A 151 2.74 14.94 -19.55
N GLY A 152 2.45 16.04 -20.24
CA GLY A 152 1.52 16.06 -21.36
C GLY A 152 1.83 14.97 -22.40
N SER A 153 3.11 14.73 -22.70
CA SER A 153 3.57 13.68 -23.62
C SER A 153 3.34 12.25 -23.11
N THR A 154 3.18 12.05 -21.79
CA THR A 154 2.88 10.73 -21.20
C THR A 154 1.38 10.41 -21.18
N HIS A 155 0.50 11.41 -21.33
CA HIS A 155 -0.93 11.23 -21.51
C HIS A 155 -1.35 11.04 -22.99
N SER A 156 -0.44 11.24 -23.93
CA SER A 156 -0.65 11.02 -25.36
C SER A 156 -0.16 9.66 -25.87
N ALA A 157 0.08 8.68 -24.98
CA ALA A 157 0.05 7.29 -25.39
C ALA A 157 -1.44 6.88 -25.42
N PRO A 158 -2.02 6.55 -26.60
CA PRO A 158 -3.38 6.09 -26.65
C PRO A 158 -3.50 4.86 -25.76
N LEU A 159 -4.45 4.90 -24.83
CA LEU A 159 -5.06 3.69 -24.28
C LEU A 159 -5.39 2.80 -25.48
N GLY A 160 -4.76 1.62 -25.52
CA GLY A 160 -4.86 0.68 -26.62
C GLY A 160 -6.29 0.55 -27.11
N LEU A 161 -6.52 0.98 -28.36
CA LEU A 161 -7.57 0.43 -29.17
C LEU A 161 -7.09 -0.96 -29.57
N THR A 162 -7.58 -1.95 -28.85
CA THR A 162 -7.62 -3.33 -29.31
C THR A 162 -8.36 -3.36 -30.65
N GLN A 163 -7.67 -3.77 -31.71
CA GLN A 163 -8.29 -4.50 -32.82
C GLN A 163 -8.44 -5.96 -32.39
#